data_AF-A0A849SJ02-F1
#
_entry.id   AF-A0A849SJ02-F1
#
_cell.length_a   1.000
_cell.length_b   1.000
_cell.length_c   1.000
_cell.angle_alpha   90.00
_cell.angle_beta   90.00
_cell.angle_gamma   90.00
#
_symmetry.space_group_name_H-M   'P 1'
#
loop_
_entity.id
_entity.type
_entity.pdbx_description
1 polymer ?
#
loop_
_entity_poly.entity_id
_entity_poly.type
_entity_poly.pdbx_seq_one_letter_code
_entity_poly.pdbx_strand_id
1 'polypeptide(L)' 'MPYRRYRIWKRLGVAIYTMSQTDCMTRSAMDAGFSDASHFSHCFKDVFGANPSYVFKRVSRLE' A
#
# COMPACT_ATOMS: atom_id res chain seq x y z
N MET A 1 -5.45 18.84 -10.93
CA MET A 1 -5.09 17.74 -10.00
C MET A 1 -4.43 18.33 -8.76
N PRO A 2 -4.96 18.14 -7.54
CA PRO A 2 -4.37 18.70 -6.32
C PRO A 2 -3.07 17.96 -5.95
N TYR A 3 -1.97 18.70 -5.81
CA TYR A 3 -0.61 18.20 -5.50
C TYR A 3 -0.54 17.25 -4.29
N ARG A 4 -1.44 17.44 -3.30
CA ARG A 4 -1.54 16.59 -2.11
C ARG A 4 -1.87 15.12 -2.44
N ARG A 5 -2.77 14.88 -3.40
CA ARG A 5 -3.21 13.51 -3.75
C ARG A 5 -2.10 12.76 -4.48
N TYR A 6 -1.31 13.46 -5.30
CA TYR A 6 -0.14 12.90 -5.97
C TYR A 6 0.94 12.41 -4.98
N ARG A 7 1.20 13.16 -3.91
CA ARG A 7 2.18 12.73 -2.88
C ARG A 7 1.74 11.47 -2.15
N ILE A 8 0.45 11.35 -1.85
CA ILE A 8 -0.12 10.13 -1.24
C ILE A 8 0.03 8.96 -2.20
N TRP A 9 -0.33 9.13 -3.48
CA TRP A 9 -0.17 8.10 -4.51
C TRP A 9 1.28 7.60 -4.61
N LYS A 10 2.26 8.51 -4.60
CA LYS A 10 3.67 8.13 -4.66
C LYS A 10 4.09 7.28 -3.46
N ARG A 11 3.70 7.66 -2.25
CA ARG A 11 3.98 6.87 -1.03
C ARG A 11 3.27 5.51 -1.06
N LEU A 12 2.05 5.48 -1.56
CA LEU A 12 1.28 4.26 -1.72
C LEU A 12 1.98 3.29 -2.68
N GLY A 13 2.51 3.78 -3.80
CA GLY A 13 3.27 2.99 -4.77
C GLY A 13 4.54 2.38 -4.17
N VAL A 14 5.27 3.14 -3.35
CA VAL A 14 6.44 2.62 -2.63
C VAL A 14 6.04 1.53 -1.64
N ALA A 15 4.97 1.74 -0.86
CA ALA A 15 4.45 0.73 0.06
C ALA A 15 4.09 -0.56 -0.66
N ILE A 16 3.42 -0.48 -1.81
CA ILE A 16 3.05 -1.65 -2.63
C ILE A 16 4.31 -2.38 -3.11
N TYR A 17 5.33 -1.64 -3.54
CA TYR A 17 6.58 -2.23 -4.01
C TYR A 17 7.33 -2.96 -2.89
N THR A 18 7.43 -2.36 -1.70
CA THR A 18 8.04 -3.04 -0.55
C THR A 18 7.19 -4.18 -0.01
N MET A 19 5.85 -4.06 -0.04
CA MET A 19 4.92 -5.16 0.25
C MET A 19 5.05 -6.35 -0.71
N SER A 20 5.47 -6.12 -1.95
CA SER A 20 5.74 -7.23 -2.87
C SER A 20 7.04 -7.95 -2.53
N GLN A 21 7.97 -7.30 -1.83
CA GLN A 21 9.24 -7.88 -1.42
C GLN A 21 9.21 -8.47 0.00
N THR A 22 8.35 -7.95 0.87
CA THR A 22 8.16 -8.48 2.21
C THR A 22 6.72 -8.95 2.36
N ASP A 23 6.53 -10.20 2.78
CA ASP A 23 5.21 -10.81 3.03
C ASP A 23 4.45 -10.15 4.21
N CYS A 24 4.93 -9.01 4.70
CA CYS A 24 4.45 -8.36 5.90
C CYS A 24 3.92 -6.95 5.59
N MET A 25 2.60 -6.81 5.61
CA MET A 25 1.89 -5.55 5.35
C MET A 25 2.33 -4.41 6.27
N THR A 26 2.45 -4.69 7.57
CA THR A 26 2.82 -3.70 8.57
C THR A 26 4.22 -3.15 8.34
N ARG A 27 5.17 -4.02 7.98
CA ARG A 27 6.57 -3.64 7.76
C ARG A 27 6.71 -2.73 6.56
N SER A 28 6.00 -3.04 5.49
CA SER A 28 5.99 -2.24 4.26
C SER A 28 5.31 -0.88 4.42
N ALA A 29 4.22 -0.85 5.20
CA ALA A 29 3.54 0.41 5.53
C ALA A 29 4.48 1.34 6.33
N MET A 30 5.19 0.79 7.32
CA MET A 30 6.21 1.53 8.07
C MET A 30 7.35 2.01 7.16
N ASP A 31 7.86 1.15 6.29
CA ASP A 31 8.94 1.46 5.35
C ASP A 31 8.56 2.58 4.36
N ALA A 32 7.30 2.61 3.91
CA ALA A 32 6.76 3.67 3.07
C ALA A 32 6.42 4.98 3.82
N GLY A 33 6.65 5.02 5.13
CA GLY A 33 6.41 6.19 5.98
C GLY A 33 4.96 6.39 6.40
N PHE A 34 4.17 5.32 6.46
CA PHE A 34 2.86 5.32 7.15
C PHE A 34 3.03 5.00 8.63
N SER A 35 2.24 5.67 9.47
CA SER A 35 2.25 5.45 10.92
C SER A 35 1.70 4.09 11.33
N ASP A 36 0.76 3.54 10.56
CA ASP A 36 0.12 2.25 10.85
C ASP A 36 -0.43 1.58 9.58
N ALA A 37 -0.56 0.26 9.60
CA ALA A 37 -1.12 -0.55 8.52
C ALA A 37 -2.61 -0.25 8.24
N SER A 38 -3.35 0.20 9.23
CA SER A 38 -4.77 0.60 9.12
C SER A 38 -4.91 1.88 8.29
N HIS A 39 -4.03 2.86 8.52
CA HIS A 39 -4.01 4.13 7.79
C HIS A 39 -3.61 3.93 6.32
N PHE A 40 -2.67 3.01 6.09
CA PHE A 40 -2.33 2.56 4.75
C PHE A 40 -3.53 1.92 4.04
N SER A 41 -4.26 1.01 4.71
CA SER A 41 -5.42 0.33 4.13
C SER A 41 -6.55 1.31 3.75
N HIS A 42 -6.80 2.30 4.59
CA HIS A 42 -7.77 3.37 4.28
C HIS A 42 -7.34 4.21 3.08
N CYS A 43 -6.08 4.65 3.03
CA CYS A 43 -5.56 5.40 1.88
C CYS A 43 -5.57 4.56 0.60
N PHE A 44 -5.24 3.27 0.70
CA PHE A 44 -5.24 2.35 -0.43
C PHE A 44 -6.66 2.15 -0.97
N LYS A 45 -7.64 1.97 -0.09
CA LYS A 45 -9.06 1.89 -0.48
C LYS A 45 -9.59 3.20 -1.08
N ASP A 46 -9.18 4.37 -0.59
CA ASP A 46 -9.54 5.67 -1.17
C ASP A 46 -8.98 5.87 -2.59
N VAL A 47 -7.81 5.28 -2.86
CA VAL A 47 -7.10 5.42 -4.14
C VAL A 47 -7.50 4.35 -5.15
N PHE A 48 -7.49 3.07 -4.74
CA PHE A 48 -7.72 1.91 -5.61
C PHE A 48 -9.15 1.34 -5.51
N GLY A 49 -9.94 1.74 -4.52
CA GLY A 49 -11.28 1.19 -4.29
C GLY A 49 -11.32 -0.24 -3.72
N ALA A 50 -10.17 -0.91 -3.63
CA ALA A 50 -10.02 -2.29 -3.13
C ALA A 50 -9.15 -2.33 -1.88
N ASN A 51 -9.24 -3.40 -1.08
CA ASN A 51 -8.39 -3.55 0.10
C ASN A 51 -7.02 -4.12 -0.29
N PRO A 52 -5.90 -3.65 0.30
CA PRO A 52 -4.57 -4.13 -0.07
C PRO A 52 -4.42 -5.64 0.12
N SER A 53 -5.03 -6.21 1.16
CA SER A 53 -5.03 -7.66 1.40
C SER A 53 -5.61 -8.48 0.24
N TYR A 54 -6.57 -7.93 -0.53
CA TYR A 54 -7.20 -8.63 -1.65
C TYR A 54 -6.30 -8.62 -2.90
N VAL A 55 -5.61 -7.51 -3.13
CA VAL A 55 -4.66 -7.36 -4.24
C VAL A 55 -3.42 -8.21 -3.99
N PHE A 56 -2.90 -8.20 -2.77
CA PHE A 56 -1.67 -8.92 -2.43
C PHE A 56 -1.84 -10.43 -2.28
N LYS A 57 -2.97 -10.92 -1.75
CA LYS A 57 -3.26 -12.38 -1.70
C LYS A 57 -3.29 -13.03 -3.09
N ARG A 58 -3.39 -12.24 -4.16
CA ARG A 58 -3.31 -12.69 -5.56
C ARG A 58 -1.89 -12.66 -6.11
N VAL A 59 -1.05 -11.73 -5.65
CA VAL A 59 0.36 -11.58 -6.08
C VAL A 59 1.23 -12.72 -5.55
N SER A 60 1.03 -13.15 -4.30
CA SER A 60 1.77 -14.29 -3.71
C SER A 60 1.35 -15.67 -4.27
N ARG A 61 0.45 -15.71 -5.25
CA ARG A 61 0.00 -16.95 -5.93
C ARG A 61 0.49 -17.05 -7.38
N LEU A 62 1.40 -16.17 -7.80
CA LEU A 62 2.02 -16.19 -9.12
C LEU A 62 3.47 -16.72 -9.10
N GLU A 63 3.87 -17.37 -8.02
CA GLU A 63 5.07 -18.22 -7.98
C GLU A 63 4.76 -19.65 -8.44
#